data_AF-A0A851SYE1-F1
#
_entry.id   AF-A0A851SYE1-F1
#
_cell.length_a   1.000
_cell.length_b   1.000
_cell.length_c   1.000
_cell.angle_alpha   90.00
_cell.angle_beta   90.00
_cell.angle_gamma   90.00
#
_symmetry.space_group_name_H-M   'P 1'
#
loop_
_entity.id
_entity.type
_entity.pdbx_description
1 polymer ?
#
loop_
_entity_poly.entity_id
_entity_poly.type
_entity_poly.pdbx_seq_one_letter_code
_entity_poly.pdbx_strand_id
1 'polypeptide(L)'
;MEKFTHLEALLFAAVLENCVDQLSILGYIMRVPAEGRADISHTDRQEKQENAATQELDIKHQELVSRRQGSGETVTSKSPNSTELRQQLQKSGDLESPHHLFKRTMKHRVMSADNLRKVQADRQYVSDVITSTMIKMQESGTFNNLPEANEREKEKKSKLHDVLIREEEGKKEIKSLQQQLQDVKKETEMELQERDNIIAFLSDQLQEMKAKTDMESSYVKKNTELQVQQTQKKCSNAEKDLGKETAKLRSRTDEEIRVHVEIENFLRQQQMKVEEKLEYWMDKYEKDTEAKDQELNALKESKASNLETLQRLARECQMFEDVIISDRVEKEAARRQLEQDALELKSLLKLQAWWRGTMVRRNLGRYRDLKETLEKQLPKEKGKGKKDKYKIKKKKR
;
A
#
# COMPACT_ATOMS: atom_id res chain seq x y z
N MET A 1 20.33 -59.57 -106.47
CA MET A 1 21.48 -59.02 -107.20
C MET A 1 21.78 -59.94 -108.37
N GLU A 2 21.99 -59.38 -109.54
CA GLU A 2 22.43 -60.10 -110.74
C GLU A 2 23.79 -60.76 -110.44
N LYS A 3 23.93 -62.04 -110.75
CA LYS A 3 25.20 -62.75 -110.61
C LYS A 3 26.05 -62.37 -111.82
N PHE A 4 27.28 -61.93 -111.59
CA PHE A 4 28.22 -61.71 -112.67
C PHE A 4 28.50 -63.02 -113.40
N THR A 5 28.65 -62.96 -114.72
CA THR A 5 29.14 -64.12 -115.47
C THR A 5 30.55 -64.45 -115.02
N HIS A 6 30.97 -65.73 -115.14
CA HIS A 6 32.28 -66.17 -114.65
C HIS A 6 33.45 -65.38 -115.26
N LEU A 7 33.30 -64.97 -116.53
CA LEU A 7 34.29 -64.13 -117.23
C LEU A 7 34.35 -62.70 -116.64
N GLU A 8 33.20 -62.09 -116.36
CA GLU A 8 33.12 -60.76 -115.74
C GLU A 8 33.67 -60.78 -114.30
N ALA A 9 33.36 -61.83 -113.53
CA ALA A 9 33.88 -62.02 -112.18
C ALA A 9 35.41 -62.13 -112.15
N LEU A 10 36.02 -62.82 -113.13
CA LEU A 10 37.47 -62.92 -113.28
C LEU A 10 38.11 -61.57 -113.67
N LEU A 11 37.51 -60.85 -114.62
CA LEU A 11 37.98 -59.52 -115.04
C LEU A 11 37.94 -58.51 -113.90
N PHE A 12 36.83 -58.46 -113.15
CA PHE A 12 36.71 -57.59 -111.98
C PHE A 12 37.65 -58.05 -110.85
N ALA A 13 37.89 -59.35 -110.68
CA ALA A 13 38.77 -59.85 -109.62
C ALA A 13 40.23 -59.46 -109.88
N ALA A 14 40.68 -59.49 -111.13
CA ALA A 14 42.00 -59.01 -111.52
C ALA A 14 42.20 -57.51 -111.22
N VAL A 15 41.13 -56.70 -111.36
CA VAL A 15 41.16 -55.29 -110.97
C VAL A 15 41.24 -55.14 -109.44
N LEU A 16 40.46 -55.92 -108.68
CA LEU A 16 40.52 -55.91 -107.22
C LEU A 16 41.85 -56.42 -106.67
N GLU A 17 42.46 -57.42 -107.32
CA GLU A 17 43.79 -57.95 -107.01
C GLU A 17 44.85 -56.84 -107.14
N ASN A 18 44.85 -56.12 -108.26
CA ASN A 18 45.71 -54.95 -108.44
C ASN A 18 45.45 -53.85 -107.37
N CYS A 19 44.20 -53.66 -106.94
CA CYS A 19 43.90 -52.74 -105.83
C CYS A 19 44.47 -53.21 -104.49
N VAL A 20 44.41 -54.52 -104.18
CA VAL A 20 45.01 -55.10 -102.97
C VAL A 20 46.54 -54.99 -103.00
N ASP A 21 47.15 -55.21 -104.17
CA ASP A 21 48.59 -55.07 -104.37
C ASP A 21 49.04 -53.62 -104.18
N GLN A 22 48.30 -52.66 -104.76
CA GLN A 22 48.55 -51.23 -104.56
C GLN A 22 48.36 -50.80 -103.11
N LEU A 23 47.34 -51.31 -102.41
CA LEU A 23 47.17 -51.06 -100.98
C LEU A 23 48.32 -51.65 -100.17
N SER A 24 48.82 -52.84 -100.54
CA SER A 24 49.98 -53.48 -99.93
C SER A 24 51.24 -52.64 -100.10
N ILE A 25 51.49 -52.13 -101.30
CA ILE A 25 52.57 -51.18 -101.60
C ILE A 25 52.42 -49.91 -100.75
N LEU A 26 51.21 -49.35 -100.64
CA LEU A 26 50.93 -48.20 -99.80
C LEU A 26 51.25 -48.47 -98.31
N GLY A 27 50.97 -49.68 -97.83
CA GLY A 27 51.34 -50.12 -96.48
C GLY A 27 52.84 -50.23 -96.24
N TYR A 28 53.63 -50.56 -97.27
CA TYR A 28 55.09 -50.54 -97.20
C TYR A 28 55.68 -49.13 -97.26
N ILE A 29 55.04 -48.22 -97.97
CA ILE A 29 55.45 -46.80 -98.07
C ILE A 29 55.09 -46.04 -96.79
N MET A 30 53.93 -46.31 -96.20
CA MET A 30 53.40 -45.64 -95.01
C MET A 30 53.72 -46.39 -93.71
N ARG A 31 54.98 -46.81 -93.53
CA ARG A 31 55.41 -47.44 -92.26
C ARG A 31 55.19 -46.48 -91.09
N VAL A 32 54.35 -46.89 -90.14
CA VAL A 32 54.33 -46.31 -88.80
C VAL A 32 55.76 -46.39 -88.28
N PRO A 33 56.44 -45.27 -87.95
CA PRO A 33 57.71 -45.37 -87.28
C PRO A 33 57.45 -46.20 -86.03
N ALA A 34 58.05 -47.38 -85.96
CA ALA A 34 58.11 -48.12 -84.72
C ALA A 34 58.74 -47.15 -83.72
N GLU A 35 58.03 -46.83 -82.65
CA GLU A 35 58.62 -46.19 -81.48
C GLU A 35 59.79 -47.06 -81.03
N GLY A 36 60.97 -46.75 -81.56
CA GLY A 36 62.24 -47.19 -81.06
C GLY A 36 62.36 -46.60 -79.66
N ARG A 37 62.31 -47.47 -78.67
CA ARG A 37 62.68 -47.21 -77.28
C ARG A 37 63.99 -46.40 -77.24
N ALA A 38 63.91 -45.13 -76.86
CA ALA A 38 65.06 -44.36 -76.40
C ALA A 38 64.57 -43.33 -75.37
N ASP A 39 65.25 -43.30 -74.23
CA ASP A 39 64.94 -42.63 -72.98
C ASP A 39 64.38 -41.20 -73.07
N ILE A 40 63.15 -41.04 -72.57
CA ILE A 40 62.56 -39.75 -72.19
C ILE A 40 62.92 -39.50 -70.72
N SER A 41 64.18 -39.15 -70.45
CA SER A 41 64.62 -38.74 -69.11
C SER A 41 65.23 -37.34 -69.06
N HIS A 42 65.40 -36.68 -70.21
CA HIS A 42 66.11 -35.40 -70.28
C HIS A 42 65.29 -34.17 -70.67
N THR A 43 64.03 -34.32 -71.09
CA THR A 43 63.17 -33.18 -71.48
C THR A 43 62.32 -32.66 -70.32
N ASP A 44 61.91 -33.53 -69.38
CA ASP A 44 61.04 -33.16 -68.24
C ASP A 44 61.74 -32.30 -67.17
N ARG A 45 63.07 -32.26 -67.17
CA ARG A 45 63.84 -31.51 -66.16
C ARG A 45 63.98 -30.02 -66.50
N GLN A 46 63.93 -29.66 -67.78
CA GLN A 46 64.11 -28.28 -68.22
C GLN A 46 62.80 -27.48 -68.16
N GLU A 47 61.66 -28.10 -68.49
CA GLU A 47 60.34 -27.45 -68.39
C GLU A 47 59.86 -27.28 -66.94
N LYS A 48 60.22 -28.19 -66.02
CA LYS A 48 59.93 -28.02 -64.58
C LYS A 48 60.72 -26.89 -63.93
N GLN A 49 61.91 -26.57 -64.42
CA GLN A 49 62.76 -25.52 -63.86
C GLN A 49 62.32 -24.11 -64.33
N GLU A 50 61.74 -24.00 -65.52
CA GLU A 50 61.21 -22.74 -66.07
C GLU A 50 59.81 -22.40 -65.51
N ASN A 51 58.99 -23.42 -65.23
CA ASN A 51 57.68 -23.26 -64.59
C ASN A 51 57.77 -22.95 -63.09
N ALA A 52 58.80 -23.44 -62.39
CA ALA A 52 59.05 -23.10 -60.98
C ALA A 52 59.50 -21.63 -60.82
N ALA A 53 60.33 -21.13 -61.75
CA ALA A 53 60.81 -19.75 -61.72
C ALA A 53 59.70 -18.71 -62.02
N THR A 54 58.70 -19.09 -62.82
CA THR A 54 57.54 -18.23 -63.11
C THR A 54 56.52 -18.23 -61.96
N GLN A 55 56.33 -19.37 -61.28
CA GLN A 55 55.43 -19.46 -60.12
C GLN A 55 55.96 -18.71 -58.88
N GLU A 56 57.29 -18.68 -58.68
CA GLU A 56 57.93 -17.98 -57.55
C GLU A 56 57.92 -16.44 -57.72
N LEU A 57 57.91 -15.95 -58.96
CA LEU A 57 57.73 -14.52 -59.27
C LEU A 57 56.27 -14.07 -59.10
N ASP A 58 55.31 -14.94 -59.39
CA ASP A 58 53.88 -14.65 -59.24
C ASP A 58 53.44 -14.59 -57.76
N ILE A 59 53.99 -15.47 -56.91
CA ILE A 59 53.76 -15.44 -55.45
C ILE A 59 54.32 -14.16 -54.83
N LYS A 60 55.51 -13.71 -55.26
CA LYS A 60 56.11 -12.43 -54.83
C LYS A 60 55.29 -11.22 -55.29
N HIS A 61 54.70 -11.27 -56.48
CA HIS A 61 53.82 -10.19 -56.97
C HIS A 61 52.48 -10.15 -56.21
N GLN A 62 51.92 -11.31 -55.87
CA GLN A 62 50.66 -11.41 -55.12
C GLN A 62 50.81 -10.97 -53.64
N GLU A 63 51.95 -11.25 -53.02
CA GLU A 63 52.29 -10.76 -51.67
C GLU A 63 52.50 -9.24 -51.63
N LEU A 64 53.15 -8.65 -52.65
CA LEU A 64 53.37 -7.20 -52.74
C LEU A 64 52.06 -6.42 -52.99
N VAL A 65 51.10 -7.03 -53.67
CA VAL A 65 49.76 -6.44 -53.89
C VAL A 65 48.91 -6.56 -52.61
N SER A 66 48.99 -7.68 -51.89
CA SER A 66 48.24 -7.88 -50.63
C SER A 66 48.75 -7.01 -49.48
N ARG A 67 50.06 -6.73 -49.43
CA ARG A 67 50.67 -5.85 -48.41
C ARG A 67 50.29 -4.37 -48.59
N ARG A 68 49.77 -3.98 -49.75
CA ARG A 68 49.39 -2.58 -50.06
C ARG A 68 47.93 -2.25 -49.76
N GLN A 69 47.11 -3.24 -49.40
CA GLN A 69 45.67 -3.09 -49.10
C GLN A 69 45.32 -3.14 -47.60
N GLY A 70 46.32 -3.32 -46.73
CA GLY A 70 46.15 -3.38 -45.28
C GLY A 70 46.68 -2.15 -44.55
N SER A 71 46.18 -0.95 -44.87
CA SER A 71 46.20 0.18 -43.92
C SER A 71 45.11 1.19 -44.31
N GLY A 72 43.90 1.00 -43.79
CA GLY A 72 42.86 2.02 -43.79
C GLY A 72 42.88 2.76 -42.46
N GLU A 73 43.48 3.95 -42.45
CA GLU A 73 43.15 5.00 -41.48
C GLU A 73 42.51 6.14 -42.29
N THR A 74 41.27 6.45 -41.91
CA THR A 74 40.39 7.49 -42.45
C THR A 74 41.05 8.87 -42.49
N VAL A 75 40.89 9.62 -43.60
CA VAL A 75 40.38 11.01 -43.63
C VAL A 75 40.18 11.47 -45.10
N THR A 76 39.07 12.18 -45.28
CA THR A 76 38.53 12.85 -46.46
C THR A 76 39.49 13.68 -47.32
N SER A 77 39.36 13.65 -48.65
CA SER A 77 39.04 14.84 -49.50
C SER A 77 39.22 14.61 -51.03
N LYS A 78 38.19 15.07 -51.77
CA LYS A 78 38.18 15.67 -53.14
C LYS A 78 38.71 14.88 -54.37
N SER A 79 37.76 14.63 -55.29
CA SER A 79 37.74 14.58 -56.79
C SER A 79 38.85 15.38 -57.54
N PRO A 80 39.08 15.28 -58.89
CA PRO A 80 38.51 14.42 -59.97
C PRO A 80 39.55 13.82 -60.99
N ASN A 81 39.03 13.05 -61.98
CA ASN A 81 39.54 12.80 -63.35
C ASN A 81 40.77 11.89 -63.61
N SER A 82 40.53 10.66 -64.09
CA SER A 82 41.42 9.99 -65.05
C SER A 82 40.68 8.94 -65.92
N THR A 83 39.89 9.38 -66.89
CA THR A 83 39.33 8.52 -67.96
C THR A 83 39.93 8.84 -69.32
N GLU A 84 41.25 9.06 -69.39
CA GLU A 84 41.93 9.40 -70.65
C GLU A 84 43.30 8.74 -70.84
N LEU A 85 43.58 7.63 -70.13
CA LEU A 85 44.86 6.91 -70.27
C LEU A 85 44.71 5.39 -70.36
N ARG A 86 43.78 4.91 -71.21
CA ARG A 86 43.68 3.47 -71.52
C ARG A 86 43.32 3.11 -72.97
N GLN A 87 43.33 4.08 -73.87
CA GLN A 87 43.00 3.87 -75.29
C GLN A 87 44.10 4.36 -76.24
N GLN A 88 45.38 4.16 -75.93
CA GLN A 88 46.46 4.32 -76.92
C GLN A 88 47.61 3.34 -76.67
N LEU A 89 47.34 2.04 -76.74
CA LEU A 89 48.40 1.04 -76.91
C LEU A 89 47.89 -0.20 -77.65
N GLN A 90 47.26 0.02 -78.80
CA GLN A 90 46.98 -1.01 -79.80
C GLN A 90 47.08 -0.35 -81.17
N LYS A 91 48.31 -0.15 -81.62
CA LYS A 91 48.68 0.06 -83.03
C LYS A 91 50.20 0.13 -83.11
N SER A 92 50.78 -0.93 -83.66
CA SER A 92 52.03 -1.00 -84.43
C SER A 92 52.94 -2.13 -83.93
N GLY A 93 53.55 -2.83 -84.89
CA GLY A 93 54.68 -3.70 -84.63
C GLY A 93 54.44 -5.15 -84.99
N ASP A 94 54.17 -5.38 -86.27
CA ASP A 94 54.62 -6.60 -86.96
C ASP A 94 56.12 -6.80 -86.68
N LEU A 95 56.48 -7.88 -86.00
CA LEU A 95 57.78 -8.52 -86.16
C LEU A 95 57.64 -10.00 -85.80
N GLU A 96 56.98 -10.74 -86.70
CA GLU A 96 56.97 -12.19 -86.66
C GLU A 96 58.41 -12.72 -86.72
N SER A 97 58.79 -13.50 -85.69
CA SER A 97 60.04 -14.23 -85.65
C SER A 97 60.08 -15.28 -86.78
N PRO A 98 61.12 -15.27 -87.66
CA PRO A 98 61.26 -16.22 -88.76
C PRO A 98 61.24 -17.71 -88.34
N HIS A 99 61.50 -18.00 -87.06
CA HIS A 99 61.49 -19.35 -86.51
C HIS A 99 60.08 -19.93 -86.29
N HIS A 100 59.05 -19.09 -86.13
CA HIS A 100 57.68 -19.55 -85.91
C HIS A 100 56.99 -19.99 -87.21
N LEU A 101 57.29 -19.31 -88.32
CA LEU A 101 56.82 -19.71 -89.65
C LEU A 101 57.43 -21.07 -90.04
N PHE A 102 58.74 -21.30 -89.84
CA PHE A 102 59.39 -22.56 -90.19
C PHE A 102 58.86 -23.78 -89.41
N LYS A 103 58.48 -23.61 -88.13
CA LYS A 103 57.83 -24.66 -87.32
C LYS A 103 56.38 -24.94 -87.74
N ARG A 104 55.67 -23.93 -88.26
CA ARG A 104 54.29 -24.08 -88.78
C ARG A 104 54.27 -24.75 -90.15
N THR A 105 55.25 -24.48 -91.01
CA THR A 105 55.37 -25.11 -92.34
C THR A 105 55.85 -26.56 -92.28
N MET A 106 56.70 -26.93 -91.31
CA MET A 106 57.15 -28.32 -91.11
C MET A 106 56.07 -29.25 -90.50
N LYS A 107 55.14 -28.71 -89.69
CA LYS A 107 54.02 -29.49 -89.12
C LYS A 107 52.99 -29.93 -90.15
N HIS A 108 52.99 -29.35 -91.34
CA HIS A 108 52.13 -29.80 -92.44
C HIS A 108 52.68 -31.00 -93.23
N ARG A 109 53.89 -31.50 -92.92
CA ARG A 109 54.50 -32.64 -93.65
C ARG A 109 54.71 -33.92 -92.85
N VAL A 110 54.43 -33.94 -91.55
CA VAL A 110 54.55 -35.14 -90.71
C VAL A 110 53.19 -35.49 -90.14
N MET A 111 52.59 -36.60 -90.58
CA MET A 111 51.36 -37.11 -89.98
C MET A 111 51.63 -37.49 -88.52
N SER A 112 50.77 -37.08 -87.58
CA SER A 112 50.83 -37.52 -86.17
C SER A 112 50.82 -39.05 -86.09
N ALA A 113 51.53 -39.64 -85.12
CA ALA A 113 51.61 -41.09 -84.93
C ALA A 113 50.22 -41.76 -84.81
N ASP A 114 49.25 -41.07 -84.20
CA ASP A 114 47.85 -41.51 -84.14
C ASP A 114 47.15 -41.50 -85.50
N ASN A 115 47.40 -40.45 -86.30
CA ASN A 115 46.85 -40.36 -87.65
C ASN A 115 47.44 -41.45 -88.55
N LEU A 116 48.73 -41.77 -88.39
CA LEU A 116 49.39 -42.83 -89.15
C LEU A 116 48.91 -44.22 -88.72
N ARG A 117 48.67 -44.44 -87.41
CA ARG A 117 48.02 -45.67 -86.91
C ARG A 117 46.61 -45.82 -87.45
N LYS A 118 45.81 -44.74 -87.46
CA LYS A 118 44.47 -44.74 -88.05
C LYS A 118 44.52 -45.04 -89.54
N VAL A 119 45.39 -44.37 -90.32
CA VAL A 119 45.52 -44.62 -91.75
C VAL A 119 45.95 -46.06 -92.03
N GLN A 120 46.83 -46.64 -91.22
CA GLN A 120 47.22 -48.04 -91.36
C GLN A 120 46.07 -49.00 -91.04
N ALA A 121 45.26 -48.70 -90.02
CA ALA A 121 44.06 -49.47 -89.68
C ALA A 121 42.98 -49.36 -90.76
N ASP A 122 42.74 -48.16 -91.28
CA ASP A 122 41.80 -47.90 -92.38
C ASP A 122 42.26 -48.61 -93.67
N ARG A 123 43.56 -48.56 -93.98
CA ARG A 123 44.18 -49.29 -95.10
C ARG A 123 43.97 -50.80 -94.95
N GLN A 124 44.24 -51.35 -93.76
CA GLN A 124 44.06 -52.78 -93.51
C GLN A 124 42.59 -53.17 -93.66
N TYR A 125 41.67 -52.39 -93.10
CA TYR A 125 40.23 -52.60 -93.24
C TYR A 125 39.79 -52.61 -94.71
N VAL A 126 40.23 -51.63 -95.51
CA VAL A 126 39.93 -51.58 -96.95
C VAL A 126 40.54 -52.79 -97.68
N SER A 127 41.79 -53.16 -97.35
CA SER A 127 42.45 -54.35 -97.90
C SER A 127 41.65 -55.62 -97.59
N ASP A 128 41.17 -55.79 -96.36
CA ASP A 128 40.40 -56.95 -95.91
C ASP A 128 39.02 -57.00 -96.61
N VAL A 129 38.36 -55.85 -96.77
CA VAL A 129 37.08 -55.73 -97.48
C VAL A 129 37.23 -56.05 -98.97
N ILE A 130 38.27 -55.52 -99.62
CA ILE A 130 38.53 -55.79 -101.04
C ILE A 130 38.92 -57.25 -101.26
N THR A 131 39.79 -57.82 -100.41
CA THR A 131 40.17 -59.24 -100.49
C THR A 131 38.96 -60.15 -100.28
N SER A 132 38.13 -59.85 -99.27
CA SER A 132 36.88 -60.60 -99.03
C SER A 132 35.90 -60.47 -100.20
N THR A 133 35.84 -59.31 -100.85
CA THR A 133 34.99 -59.08 -102.03
C THR A 133 35.52 -59.81 -103.25
N MET A 134 36.83 -59.81 -103.47
CA MET A 134 37.52 -60.54 -104.53
C MET A 134 37.27 -62.05 -104.42
N ILE A 135 37.47 -62.63 -103.23
CA ILE A 135 37.22 -64.06 -102.97
C ILE A 135 35.75 -64.40 -103.23
N LYS A 136 34.80 -63.64 -102.66
CA LYS A 136 33.36 -63.91 -102.89
C LYS A 136 32.94 -63.73 -104.35
N MET A 137 33.59 -62.83 -105.08
CA MET A 137 33.32 -62.63 -106.50
C MET A 137 33.84 -63.79 -107.35
N GLN A 138 35.02 -64.34 -107.02
CA GLN A 138 35.57 -65.54 -107.66
C GLN A 138 34.76 -66.81 -107.35
N GLU A 139 34.32 -66.98 -106.09
CA GLU A 139 33.61 -68.19 -105.63
C GLU A 139 32.12 -68.21 -106.00
N SER A 140 31.45 -67.05 -105.92
CA SER A 140 29.98 -66.99 -105.96
C SER A 140 29.41 -66.00 -107.00
N GLY A 141 30.28 -65.21 -107.65
CA GLY A 141 29.88 -64.18 -108.63
C GLY A 141 29.12 -63.00 -108.01
N THR A 142 29.28 -62.74 -106.70
CA THR A 142 28.58 -61.66 -105.98
C THR A 142 29.55 -60.75 -105.20
N PHE A 143 29.15 -59.51 -104.96
CA PHE A 143 29.98 -58.48 -104.33
C PHE A 143 29.41 -57.93 -103.00
N ASN A 144 28.45 -58.62 -102.39
CA ASN A 144 27.65 -58.15 -101.24
C ASN A 144 28.48 -57.71 -100.02
N ASN A 145 29.72 -58.19 -99.89
CA ASN A 145 30.63 -57.76 -98.82
C ASN A 145 30.90 -56.26 -98.80
N LEU A 146 31.01 -55.62 -99.96
CA LEU A 146 31.29 -54.19 -100.06
C LEU A 146 30.09 -53.32 -99.62
N PRO A 147 28.85 -53.51 -100.11
CA PRO A 147 27.69 -52.76 -99.62
C PRO A 147 27.39 -53.05 -98.14
N GLU A 148 27.58 -54.28 -97.65
CA GLU A 148 27.44 -54.58 -96.22
C GLU A 148 28.49 -53.86 -95.36
N ALA A 149 29.75 -53.80 -95.80
CA ALA A 149 30.81 -53.07 -95.10
C ALA A 149 30.55 -51.55 -95.10
N ASN A 150 30.04 -51.01 -96.21
CA ASN A 150 29.63 -49.62 -96.30
C ASN A 150 28.45 -49.30 -95.37
N GLU A 151 27.46 -50.19 -95.27
CA GLU A 151 26.33 -50.00 -94.36
C GLU A 151 26.77 -50.08 -92.89
N ARG A 152 27.67 -51.00 -92.55
CA ARG A 152 28.30 -51.04 -91.21
C ARG A 152 29.03 -49.74 -90.86
N GLU A 153 29.77 -49.14 -91.79
CA GLU A 153 30.46 -47.86 -91.55
C GLU A 153 29.48 -46.68 -91.47
N LYS A 154 28.41 -46.67 -92.28
CA LYS A 154 27.33 -45.68 -92.14
C LYS A 154 26.64 -45.77 -90.79
N GLU A 155 26.31 -46.98 -90.32
CA GLU A 155 25.72 -47.19 -89.00
C GLU A 155 26.65 -46.73 -87.87
N LYS A 156 27.95 -47.07 -87.94
CA LYS A 156 28.95 -46.59 -86.98
C LYS A 156 29.01 -45.06 -86.97
N LYS A 157 29.03 -44.43 -88.14
CA LYS A 157 29.04 -42.97 -88.27
C LYS A 157 27.77 -42.33 -87.69
N SER A 158 26.60 -42.92 -87.93
CA SER A 158 25.34 -42.45 -87.34
C SER A 158 25.37 -42.55 -85.82
N LYS A 159 25.76 -43.71 -85.26
CA LYS A 159 25.88 -43.92 -83.81
C LYS A 159 26.86 -42.92 -83.15
N LEU A 160 27.98 -42.63 -83.81
CA LEU A 160 28.93 -41.61 -83.34
C LEU A 160 28.33 -40.21 -83.36
N HIS A 161 27.56 -39.88 -84.40
CA HIS A 161 26.85 -38.60 -84.47
C HIS A 161 25.81 -38.47 -83.36
N ASP A 162 25.04 -39.52 -83.09
CA ASP A 162 24.04 -39.55 -82.01
C ASP A 162 24.70 -39.43 -80.62
N VAL A 163 25.87 -40.04 -80.43
CA VAL A 163 26.66 -39.88 -79.19
C VAL A 163 27.15 -38.43 -79.05
N LEU A 164 27.64 -37.81 -80.12
CA LEU A 164 28.12 -36.44 -80.10
C LEU A 164 26.98 -35.44 -79.78
N ILE A 165 25.79 -35.63 -80.37
CA ILE A 165 24.62 -34.79 -80.08
C ILE A 165 24.25 -34.92 -78.59
N ARG A 166 24.12 -36.15 -78.07
CA ARG A 166 23.79 -36.38 -76.66
C ARG A 166 24.84 -35.80 -75.71
N GLU A 167 26.12 -35.87 -76.07
CA GLU A 167 27.20 -35.26 -75.27
C GLU A 167 27.07 -33.73 -75.24
N GLU A 168 26.77 -33.10 -76.38
CA GLU A 168 26.58 -31.64 -76.45
C GLU A 168 25.32 -31.19 -75.70
N GLU A 169 24.22 -31.94 -75.78
CA GLU A 169 23.01 -31.72 -74.99
C GLU A 169 23.30 -31.88 -73.49
N GLY A 170 23.98 -32.95 -73.08
CA GLY A 170 24.39 -33.17 -71.70
C GLY A 170 25.31 -32.05 -71.18
N LYS A 171 26.22 -31.54 -72.00
CA LYS A 171 27.06 -30.37 -71.64
C LYS A 171 26.22 -29.11 -71.43
N LYS A 172 25.19 -28.88 -72.24
CA LYS A 172 24.26 -27.76 -72.07
C LYS A 172 23.43 -27.91 -70.79
N GLU A 173 22.92 -29.11 -70.52
CA GLU A 173 22.18 -29.41 -69.29
C GLU A 173 23.05 -29.22 -68.04
N ILE A 174 24.29 -29.73 -68.03
CA ILE A 174 25.23 -29.55 -66.92
C ILE A 174 25.50 -28.06 -66.68
N LYS A 175 25.73 -27.27 -67.74
CA LYS A 175 25.91 -25.82 -67.62
C LYS A 175 24.67 -25.13 -67.05
N SER A 176 23.47 -25.51 -67.50
CA SER A 176 22.21 -24.97 -66.98
C SER A 176 22.02 -25.30 -65.50
N LEU A 177 22.27 -26.54 -65.10
CA LEU A 177 22.18 -26.97 -63.71
C LEU A 177 23.22 -26.30 -62.82
N GLN A 178 24.44 -26.11 -63.31
CA GLN A 178 25.48 -25.36 -62.60
C GLN A 178 25.05 -23.90 -62.36
N GLN A 179 24.44 -23.27 -63.37
CA GLN A 179 23.91 -21.91 -63.24
C GLN A 179 22.78 -21.84 -62.21
N GLN A 180 21.80 -22.75 -62.28
CA GLN A 180 20.71 -22.83 -61.31
C GLN A 180 21.22 -23.05 -59.89
N LEU A 181 22.21 -23.93 -59.71
CA LEU A 181 22.82 -24.18 -58.40
C LEU A 181 23.51 -22.91 -57.86
N GLN A 182 24.18 -22.14 -58.73
CA GLN A 182 24.82 -20.90 -58.33
C GLN A 182 23.79 -19.83 -57.97
N ASP A 183 22.70 -19.74 -58.71
CA ASP A 183 21.63 -18.76 -58.46
C ASP A 183 20.91 -19.06 -57.15
N VAL A 184 20.56 -20.34 -56.89
CA VAL A 184 19.99 -20.77 -55.60
C VAL A 184 20.95 -20.45 -54.45
N LYS A 185 22.26 -20.71 -54.60
CA LYS A 185 23.24 -20.36 -53.56
C LYS A 185 23.27 -18.87 -53.25
N LYS A 186 23.24 -18.02 -54.29
CA LYS A 186 23.20 -16.56 -54.11
C LYS A 186 21.91 -16.12 -53.44
N GLU A 187 20.77 -16.67 -53.84
CA GLU A 187 19.47 -16.38 -53.23
C GLU A 187 19.46 -16.75 -51.75
N THR A 188 19.88 -17.97 -51.41
CA THR A 188 19.96 -18.41 -50.01
C THR A 188 20.91 -17.55 -49.18
N GLU A 189 22.01 -17.10 -49.74
CA GLU A 189 22.97 -16.22 -49.06
C GLU A 189 22.36 -14.82 -48.81
N MET A 190 21.68 -14.24 -49.80
CA MET A 190 20.98 -12.96 -49.62
C MET A 190 19.87 -13.06 -48.58
N GLU A 191 19.09 -14.14 -48.59
CA GLU A 191 18.05 -14.34 -47.57
C GLU A 191 18.64 -14.52 -46.16
N LEU A 192 19.79 -15.18 -46.04
CA LEU A 192 20.46 -15.38 -44.76
C LEU A 192 20.98 -14.04 -44.22
N GLN A 193 21.59 -13.22 -45.08
CA GLN A 193 22.00 -11.86 -44.76
C GLN A 193 20.81 -10.98 -44.35
N GLU A 194 19.67 -11.08 -45.03
CA GLU A 194 18.46 -10.34 -44.67
C GLU A 194 17.92 -10.77 -43.30
N ARG A 195 17.91 -12.08 -43.03
CA ARG A 195 17.54 -12.61 -41.71
C ARG A 195 18.50 -12.14 -40.61
N ASP A 196 19.80 -12.12 -40.87
CA ASP A 196 20.81 -11.62 -39.92
C ASP A 196 20.62 -10.12 -39.64
N ASN A 197 20.29 -9.32 -40.66
CA ASN A 197 19.95 -7.90 -40.49
C ASN A 197 18.71 -7.71 -39.60
N ILE A 198 17.67 -8.53 -39.82
CA ILE A 198 16.45 -8.49 -38.99
C ILE A 198 16.77 -8.91 -37.55
N ILE A 199 17.58 -9.95 -37.35
CA ILE A 199 18.01 -10.38 -36.00
C ILE A 199 18.77 -9.26 -35.30
N ALA A 200 19.69 -8.58 -35.98
CA ALA A 200 20.44 -7.46 -35.42
C ALA A 200 19.49 -6.31 -35.03
N PHE A 201 18.57 -5.93 -35.92
CA PHE A 201 17.58 -4.88 -35.66
C PHE A 201 16.66 -5.20 -34.47
N LEU A 202 16.17 -6.45 -34.39
CA LEU A 202 15.34 -6.90 -33.27
C LEU A 202 16.14 -6.96 -31.96
N SER A 203 17.41 -7.36 -32.02
CA SER A 203 18.31 -7.36 -30.86
C SER A 203 18.52 -5.94 -30.33
N ASP A 204 18.76 -4.97 -31.20
CA ASP A 204 18.93 -3.56 -30.84
C ASP A 204 17.66 -2.99 -30.20
N GLN A 205 16.49 -3.25 -30.78
CA GLN A 205 15.20 -2.86 -30.18
C GLN A 205 14.98 -3.46 -28.80
N LEU A 206 15.32 -4.74 -28.62
CA LEU A 206 15.16 -5.41 -27.33
C LEU A 206 16.08 -4.77 -26.28
N GLN A 207 17.33 -4.46 -26.66
CA GLN A 207 18.27 -3.78 -25.79
C GLN A 207 17.84 -2.35 -25.44
N GLU A 208 17.31 -1.60 -26.40
CA GLU A 208 16.73 -0.27 -26.19
C GLU A 208 15.55 -0.34 -25.22
N MET A 209 14.59 -1.23 -25.48
CA MET A 209 13.40 -1.42 -24.63
C MET A 209 13.78 -1.84 -23.21
N LYS A 210 14.80 -2.69 -23.06
CA LYS A 210 15.33 -3.08 -21.74
C LYS A 210 15.92 -1.88 -21.00
N ALA A 211 16.80 -1.11 -21.66
CA ALA A 211 17.40 0.08 -21.06
C ALA A 211 16.35 1.13 -20.66
N LYS A 212 15.34 1.35 -21.51
CA LYS A 212 14.22 2.25 -21.23
C LYS A 212 13.40 1.76 -20.04
N THR A 213 13.03 0.48 -20.01
CA THR A 213 12.24 -0.11 -18.91
C THR A 213 13.00 -0.05 -17.58
N ASP A 214 14.31 -0.33 -17.59
CA ASP A 214 15.14 -0.27 -16.38
C ASP A 214 15.26 1.17 -15.84
N MET A 215 15.40 2.15 -16.73
CA MET A 215 15.40 3.57 -16.38
C MET A 215 14.05 4.02 -15.81
N GLU A 216 12.95 3.68 -16.49
CA GLU A 216 11.59 3.99 -16.04
C GLU A 216 11.28 3.35 -14.67
N SER A 217 11.66 2.07 -14.49
CA SER A 217 11.52 1.35 -13.22
C SER A 217 12.28 2.06 -12.09
N SER A 218 13.52 2.47 -12.36
CA SER A 218 14.34 3.21 -11.38
C SER A 218 13.75 4.57 -11.04
N TYR A 219 13.24 5.29 -12.04
CA TYR A 219 12.57 6.58 -11.85
C TYR A 219 11.30 6.43 -11.00
N VAL A 220 10.42 5.48 -11.34
CA VAL A 220 9.18 5.23 -10.61
C VAL A 220 9.46 4.81 -9.17
N LYS A 221 10.44 3.92 -8.93
CA LYS A 221 10.87 3.55 -7.58
C LYS A 221 11.32 4.77 -6.78
N LYS A 222 12.19 5.61 -7.35
CA LYS A 222 12.69 6.80 -6.66
C LYS A 222 11.60 7.84 -6.40
N ASN A 223 10.70 8.04 -7.36
CA ASN A 223 9.58 8.97 -7.21
C ASN A 223 8.60 8.51 -6.11
N THR A 224 8.23 7.23 -6.10
CA THR A 224 7.35 6.66 -5.08
C THR A 224 8.01 6.69 -3.70
N GLU A 225 9.29 6.36 -3.60
CA GLU A 225 10.05 6.45 -2.34
C GLU A 225 10.08 7.88 -1.80
N LEU A 226 10.36 8.88 -2.65
CA LEU A 226 10.34 10.29 -2.25
C LEU A 226 8.94 10.73 -1.80
N GLN A 227 7.89 10.28 -2.48
CA GLN A 227 6.51 10.60 -2.09
C GLN A 227 6.17 10.01 -0.71
N VAL A 228 6.56 8.76 -0.46
CA VAL A 228 6.40 8.11 0.85
C VAL A 228 7.18 8.86 1.92
N GLN A 229 8.46 9.16 1.69
CA GLN A 229 9.29 9.91 2.64
C GLN A 229 8.74 11.32 2.92
N GLN A 230 8.25 12.01 1.90
CA GLN A 230 7.62 13.33 2.05
C GLN A 230 6.38 13.24 2.91
N THR A 231 5.53 12.24 2.66
CA THR A 231 4.28 12.02 3.40
C THR A 231 4.59 11.66 4.85
N GLN A 232 5.53 10.74 5.06
CA GLN A 232 6.00 10.35 6.39
C GLN A 232 6.54 11.54 7.17
N LYS A 233 7.34 12.42 6.55
CA LYS A 233 7.83 13.66 7.20
C LYS A 233 6.70 14.61 7.56
N LYS A 234 5.71 14.80 6.68
CA LYS A 234 4.53 15.63 6.98
C LYS A 234 3.74 15.08 8.16
N CYS A 235 3.47 13.77 8.18
CA CYS A 235 2.81 13.09 9.28
C CYS A 235 3.60 13.22 10.58
N SER A 236 4.90 12.93 10.57
CA SER A 236 5.76 13.03 11.77
C SER A 236 5.81 14.46 12.33
N ASN A 237 5.82 15.48 11.47
CA ASN A 237 5.78 16.87 11.92
C ASN A 237 4.43 17.21 12.55
N ALA A 238 3.32 16.82 11.92
CA ALA A 238 1.98 17.02 12.46
C ALA A 238 1.79 16.30 13.80
N GLU A 239 2.28 15.07 13.93
CA GLU A 239 2.29 14.30 15.18
C GLU A 239 3.10 15.00 16.28
N LYS A 240 4.28 15.55 15.94
CA LYS A 240 5.09 16.33 16.89
C LYS A 240 4.36 17.59 17.35
N ASP A 241 3.68 18.29 16.46
CA ASP A 241 2.95 19.51 16.80
C ASP A 241 1.71 19.20 17.66
N LEU A 242 0.94 18.16 17.33
CA LEU A 242 -0.13 17.65 18.18
C LEU A 242 0.39 17.17 19.54
N GLY A 243 1.55 16.53 19.58
CA GLY A 243 2.22 16.11 20.81
C GLY A 243 2.58 17.29 21.70
N LYS A 244 3.14 18.37 21.13
CA LYS A 244 3.41 19.62 21.86
C LYS A 244 2.13 20.23 22.41
N GLU A 245 1.06 20.28 21.61
CA GLU A 245 -0.20 20.86 22.05
C GLU A 245 -0.85 20.04 23.17
N THR A 246 -0.81 18.72 23.05
CA THR A 246 -1.27 17.81 24.12
C THR A 246 -0.49 18.04 25.41
N ALA A 247 0.84 18.20 25.34
CA ALA A 247 1.67 18.48 26.50
C ALA A 247 1.33 19.83 27.15
N LYS A 248 1.10 20.88 26.35
CA LYS A 248 0.66 22.19 26.87
C LYS A 248 -0.70 22.10 27.55
N LEU A 249 -1.67 21.42 26.94
CA LEU A 249 -3.00 21.23 27.51
C LEU A 249 -2.94 20.46 28.83
N ARG A 250 -2.07 19.43 28.92
CA ARG A 250 -1.81 18.72 30.19
C ARG A 250 -1.26 19.67 31.26
N SER A 251 -0.23 20.47 30.96
CA SER A 251 0.31 21.45 31.91
C SER A 251 -0.75 22.43 32.41
N ARG A 252 -1.59 22.95 31.52
CA ARG A 252 -2.70 23.84 31.90
C ARG A 252 -3.72 23.15 32.79
N THR A 253 -4.06 21.91 32.49
CA THR A 253 -4.98 21.11 33.29
C THR A 253 -4.40 20.88 34.69
N ASP A 254 -3.11 20.54 34.79
CA ASP A 254 -2.43 20.33 36.08
C ASP A 254 -2.38 21.63 36.90
N GLU A 255 -2.14 22.77 36.25
CA GLU A 255 -2.20 24.10 36.87
C GLU A 255 -3.60 24.44 37.38
N GLU A 256 -4.64 24.19 36.57
CA GLU A 256 -6.05 24.39 36.97
C GLU A 256 -6.44 23.50 38.15
N ILE A 257 -6.04 22.22 38.14
CA ILE A 257 -6.26 21.30 39.25
C ILE A 257 -5.59 21.83 40.53
N ARG A 258 -4.34 22.30 40.43
CA ARG A 258 -3.63 22.86 41.59
C ARG A 258 -4.36 24.08 42.16
N VAL A 259 -4.73 25.04 41.30
CA VAL A 259 -5.46 26.25 41.72
C VAL A 259 -6.82 25.89 42.31
N HIS A 260 -7.55 24.94 41.72
CA HIS A 260 -8.82 24.47 42.25
C HIS A 260 -8.66 23.92 43.68
N VAL A 261 -7.67 23.06 43.90
CA VAL A 261 -7.39 22.48 45.23
C VAL A 261 -7.04 23.57 46.25
N GLU A 262 -6.23 24.57 45.86
CA GLU A 262 -5.90 25.70 46.74
C GLU A 262 -7.14 26.55 47.10
N ILE A 263 -8.01 26.84 46.13
CA ILE A 263 -9.26 27.57 46.36
C ILE A 263 -10.20 26.76 47.25
N GLU A 264 -10.36 25.46 46.99
CA GLU A 264 -11.21 24.59 47.80
C GLU A 264 -10.71 24.52 49.25
N ASN A 265 -9.39 24.38 49.45
CA ASN A 265 -8.77 24.40 50.77
C ASN A 265 -9.01 25.74 51.49
N PHE A 266 -8.86 26.86 50.79
CA PHE A 266 -9.15 28.19 51.36
C PHE A 266 -10.62 28.30 51.79
N LEU A 267 -11.56 27.89 50.94
CA LEU A 267 -13.00 27.94 51.24
C LEU A 267 -13.35 27.04 52.42
N ARG A 268 -12.82 25.81 52.47
CA ARG A 268 -12.97 24.89 53.61
C ARG A 268 -12.47 25.52 54.91
N GLN A 269 -11.33 26.20 54.90
CA GLN A 269 -10.82 26.91 56.07
C GLN A 269 -11.72 28.07 56.51
N GLN A 270 -12.31 28.83 55.58
CA GLN A 270 -13.25 29.90 55.92
C GLN A 270 -14.57 29.34 56.48
N GLN A 271 -15.07 28.27 55.88
CA GLN A 271 -16.25 27.56 56.38
C GLN A 271 -16.02 27.09 57.82
N MET A 272 -14.91 26.43 58.10
CA MET A 272 -14.55 25.98 59.45
C MET A 272 -14.51 27.14 60.47
N LYS A 273 -13.92 28.29 60.11
CA LYS A 273 -13.92 29.48 60.98
C LYS A 273 -15.32 30.04 61.26
N VAL A 274 -16.24 29.92 60.30
CA VAL A 274 -17.64 30.36 60.48
C VAL A 274 -18.39 29.36 61.34
N GLU A 275 -18.18 28.07 61.13
CA GLU A 275 -18.74 26.98 61.94
C GLU A 275 -18.29 27.09 63.41
N GLU A 276 -17.00 27.31 63.67
CA GLU A 276 -16.48 27.56 65.03
C GLU A 276 -17.15 28.77 65.71
N LYS A 277 -17.34 29.87 64.97
CA LYS A 277 -18.05 31.05 65.50
C LYS A 277 -19.52 30.75 65.76
N LEU A 278 -20.17 29.98 64.88
CA LEU A 278 -21.56 29.58 65.05
C LEU A 278 -21.71 28.73 66.31
N GLU A 279 -20.85 27.73 66.50
CA GLU A 279 -20.84 26.87 67.69
C GLU A 279 -20.62 27.69 68.96
N TYR A 280 -19.66 28.63 68.95
CA TYR A 280 -19.46 29.57 70.06
C TYR A 280 -20.72 30.38 70.39
N TRP A 281 -21.41 30.93 69.38
CA TRP A 281 -22.61 31.73 69.60
C TRP A 281 -23.80 30.87 70.05
N MET A 282 -23.90 29.62 69.58
CA MET A 282 -24.90 28.66 70.04
C MET A 282 -24.70 28.32 71.51
N ASP A 283 -23.48 27.92 71.91
CA ASP A 283 -23.14 27.61 73.31
C ASP A 283 -23.36 28.82 74.23
N LYS A 284 -22.98 30.01 73.78
CA LYS A 284 -23.25 31.25 74.52
C LYS A 284 -24.75 31.50 74.68
N TYR A 285 -25.52 31.38 73.61
CA TYR A 285 -26.97 31.60 73.64
C TYR A 285 -27.66 30.59 74.57
N GLU A 286 -27.25 29.32 74.52
CA GLU A 286 -27.75 28.27 75.41
C GLU A 286 -27.46 28.62 76.87
N LYS A 287 -26.21 28.95 77.21
CA LYS A 287 -25.81 29.37 78.57
C LYS A 287 -26.55 30.62 79.06
N ASP A 288 -26.66 31.65 78.22
CA ASP A 288 -27.36 32.89 78.58
C ASP A 288 -28.87 32.62 78.79
N THR A 289 -29.46 31.73 77.98
CA THR A 289 -30.87 31.33 78.11
C THR A 289 -31.08 30.51 79.39
N GLU A 290 -30.23 29.52 79.65
CA GLU A 290 -30.25 28.75 80.90
C GLU A 290 -30.09 29.64 82.14
N ALA A 291 -29.16 30.59 82.10
CA ALA A 291 -28.97 31.55 83.19
C ALA A 291 -30.22 32.42 83.40
N LYS A 292 -30.86 32.89 82.33
CA LYS A 292 -32.10 33.66 82.43
C LYS A 292 -33.27 32.83 82.93
N ASP A 293 -33.37 31.58 82.51
CA ASP A 293 -34.38 30.64 83.01
C ASP A 293 -34.16 30.34 84.50
N GLN A 294 -32.91 30.20 84.95
CA GLN A 294 -32.57 30.06 86.37
C GLN A 294 -32.95 31.30 87.17
N GLU A 295 -32.62 32.52 86.70
CA GLU A 295 -33.03 33.77 87.33
C GLU A 295 -34.56 33.87 87.43
N LEU A 296 -35.26 33.52 86.35
CA LEU A 296 -36.72 33.54 86.27
C LEU A 296 -37.32 32.53 87.25
N ASN A 297 -36.76 31.33 87.34
CA ASN A 297 -37.18 30.31 88.30
C ASN A 297 -36.93 30.76 89.75
N ALA A 298 -35.78 31.34 90.06
CA ALA A 298 -35.49 31.90 91.39
C ALA A 298 -36.47 33.04 91.76
N LEU A 299 -36.82 33.91 90.82
CA LEU A 299 -37.83 34.95 91.03
C LEU A 299 -39.23 34.36 91.24
N LYS A 300 -39.60 33.30 90.50
CA LYS A 300 -40.85 32.56 90.72
C LYS A 300 -40.90 31.93 92.11
N GLU A 301 -39.81 31.31 92.56
CA GLU A 301 -39.68 30.72 93.89
C GLU A 301 -39.77 31.79 94.98
N SER A 302 -39.05 32.91 94.84
CA SER A 302 -39.13 34.05 95.75
C SER A 302 -40.54 34.63 95.81
N LYS A 303 -41.20 34.81 94.65
CA LYS A 303 -42.61 35.23 94.59
C LYS A 303 -43.53 34.24 95.29
N ALA A 304 -43.34 32.94 95.10
CA ALA A 304 -44.14 31.90 95.75
C ALA A 304 -43.94 31.91 97.27
N SER A 305 -42.70 32.03 97.76
CA SER A 305 -42.38 32.15 99.18
C SER A 305 -42.95 33.43 99.81
N ASN A 306 -42.85 34.56 99.11
CA ASN A 306 -43.47 35.82 99.53
C ASN A 306 -45.01 35.71 99.58
N LEU A 307 -45.62 35.01 98.62
CA LEU A 307 -47.05 34.75 98.64
C LEU A 307 -47.43 33.87 99.84
N GLU A 308 -46.65 32.83 100.15
CA GLU A 308 -46.87 31.95 101.29
C GLU A 308 -46.74 32.69 102.62
N THR A 309 -45.72 33.53 102.78
CA THR A 309 -45.54 34.37 103.98
C THR A 309 -46.66 35.39 104.14
N LEU A 310 -47.11 36.02 103.06
CA LEU A 310 -48.28 36.90 103.07
C LEU A 310 -49.55 36.14 103.46
N GLN A 311 -49.79 34.95 102.91
CA GLN A 311 -50.92 34.10 103.28
C GLN A 311 -50.84 33.64 104.75
N ARG A 312 -49.65 33.33 105.26
CA ARG A 312 -49.43 33.03 106.69
C ARG A 312 -49.75 34.24 107.57
N LEU A 313 -49.22 35.42 107.26
CA LEU A 313 -49.51 36.65 108.01
C LEU A 313 -51.00 37.02 107.93
N ALA A 314 -51.64 36.87 106.78
CA ALA A 314 -53.08 37.09 106.64
C ALA A 314 -53.90 36.16 107.53
N ARG A 315 -53.51 34.87 107.63
CA ARG A 315 -54.11 33.92 108.57
C ARG A 315 -53.86 34.33 110.02
N GLU A 316 -52.66 34.76 110.37
CA GLU A 316 -52.34 35.27 111.71
C GLU A 316 -53.19 36.51 112.07
N CYS A 317 -53.33 37.47 111.14
CA CYS A 317 -54.21 38.64 111.32
C CYS A 317 -55.67 38.22 111.51
N GLN A 318 -56.19 37.29 110.69
CA GLN A 318 -57.54 36.76 110.85
C GLN A 318 -57.73 36.10 112.21
N MET A 319 -56.76 35.30 112.68
CA MET A 319 -56.80 34.72 114.02
C MET A 319 -56.82 35.78 115.11
N PHE A 320 -56.00 36.84 115.00
CA PHE A 320 -56.03 37.94 115.98
C PHE A 320 -57.36 38.71 115.94
N GLU A 321 -57.92 38.96 114.75
CA GLU A 321 -59.24 39.57 114.59
C GLU A 321 -60.33 38.71 115.24
N ASP A 322 -60.33 37.40 115.00
CA ASP A 322 -61.28 36.45 115.60
C ASP A 322 -61.16 36.44 117.13
N VAL A 323 -59.95 36.48 117.68
CA VAL A 323 -59.71 36.59 119.13
C VAL A 323 -60.22 37.93 119.68
N ILE A 324 -59.96 39.05 118.99
CA ILE A 324 -60.46 40.38 119.40
C ILE A 324 -61.98 40.43 119.36
N ILE A 325 -62.60 39.88 118.30
CA ILE A 325 -64.05 39.79 118.16
C ILE A 325 -64.61 38.91 119.28
N SER A 326 -64.00 37.76 119.55
CA SER A 326 -64.42 36.86 120.62
C SER A 326 -64.35 37.54 122.00
N ASP A 327 -63.25 38.22 122.33
CA ASP A 327 -63.11 38.99 123.58
C ASP A 327 -64.13 40.14 123.67
N ARG A 328 -64.42 40.83 122.55
CA ARG A 328 -65.46 41.87 122.51
C ARG A 328 -66.85 41.28 122.76
N VAL A 329 -67.19 40.17 122.12
CA VAL A 329 -68.46 39.47 122.28
C VAL A 329 -68.59 38.94 123.72
N GLU A 330 -67.51 38.39 124.29
CA GLU A 330 -67.47 37.90 125.66
C GLU A 330 -67.65 39.03 126.67
N LYS A 331 -66.98 40.18 126.48
CA LYS A 331 -67.20 41.38 127.29
C LYS A 331 -68.60 41.95 127.17
N GLU A 332 -69.18 41.96 125.96
CA GLU A 332 -70.57 42.38 125.76
C GLU A 332 -71.57 41.40 126.37
N ALA A 333 -71.32 40.10 126.27
CA ALA A 333 -72.12 39.07 126.93
C ALA A 333 -72.06 39.21 128.45
N ALA A 334 -70.86 39.41 129.02
CA ALA A 334 -70.68 39.67 130.44
C ALA A 334 -71.42 40.94 130.90
N ARG A 335 -71.39 42.02 130.09
CA ARG A 335 -72.20 43.22 130.37
C ARG A 335 -73.71 42.94 130.30
N ARG A 336 -74.18 42.22 129.29
CA ARG A 336 -75.60 41.84 129.16
C ARG A 336 -76.05 40.94 130.32
N GLN A 337 -75.21 40.02 130.78
CA GLN A 337 -75.49 39.18 131.96
C GLN A 337 -75.62 40.05 133.21
N LEU A 338 -74.69 40.98 133.46
CA LEU A 338 -74.80 41.92 134.58
C LEU A 338 -76.06 42.81 134.51
N GLU A 339 -76.44 43.25 133.31
CA GLU A 339 -77.68 44.01 133.11
C GLU A 339 -78.93 43.16 133.36
N GLN A 340 -78.93 41.89 132.93
CA GLN A 340 -80.00 40.92 133.21
C GLN A 340 -80.10 40.65 134.71
N ASP A 341 -78.99 40.34 135.39
CA ASP A 341 -78.93 40.14 136.84
C ASP A 341 -79.45 41.38 137.59
N ALA A 342 -79.12 42.58 137.13
CA ALA A 342 -79.62 43.82 137.71
C ALA A 342 -81.14 44.01 137.49
N LEU A 343 -81.67 43.60 136.33
CA LEU A 343 -83.11 43.62 136.05
C LEU A 343 -83.86 42.55 136.85
N GLU A 344 -83.30 41.34 136.98
CA GLU A 344 -83.81 40.28 137.84
C GLU A 344 -83.80 40.70 139.31
N LEU A 345 -82.74 41.36 139.78
CA LEU A 345 -82.70 41.92 141.12
C LEU A 345 -83.77 43.01 141.31
N LYS A 346 -83.98 43.88 140.32
CA LYS A 346 -85.06 44.89 140.35
C LYS A 346 -86.44 44.25 140.34
N SER A 347 -86.66 43.17 139.59
CA SER A 347 -87.93 42.46 139.56
C SER A 347 -88.17 41.71 140.88
N LEU A 348 -87.15 41.05 141.43
CA LEU A 348 -87.16 40.45 142.77
C LEU A 348 -87.47 41.50 143.85
N LEU A 349 -86.85 42.69 143.80
CA LEU A 349 -87.13 43.79 144.73
C LEU A 349 -88.57 44.31 144.60
N LYS A 350 -89.10 44.42 143.38
CA LYS A 350 -90.52 44.77 143.15
C LYS A 350 -91.46 43.69 143.68
N LEU A 351 -91.12 42.41 143.51
CA LEU A 351 -91.87 41.29 144.06
C LEU A 351 -91.86 41.32 145.60
N GLN A 352 -90.68 41.59 146.18
CA GLN A 352 -90.49 41.74 147.63
C GLN A 352 -91.28 42.94 148.17
N ALA A 353 -91.32 44.06 147.44
CA ALA A 353 -92.11 45.24 147.79
C ALA A 353 -93.63 45.01 147.61
N TRP A 354 -94.05 44.28 146.58
CA TRP A 354 -95.44 43.88 146.36
C TRP A 354 -95.92 42.94 147.48
N TRP A 355 -95.10 41.96 147.87
CA TRP A 355 -95.40 41.06 148.98
C TRP A 355 -95.46 41.82 150.31
N ARG A 356 -94.50 42.70 150.61
CA ARG A 356 -94.52 43.59 151.78
C ARG A 356 -95.76 44.51 151.79
N GLY A 357 -96.16 45.06 150.64
CA GLY A 357 -97.36 45.88 150.53
C GLY A 357 -98.67 45.08 150.64
N THR A 358 -98.67 43.82 150.22
CA THR A 358 -99.82 42.90 150.36
C THR A 358 -99.97 42.42 151.81
N MET A 359 -98.87 42.16 152.51
CA MET A 359 -98.84 41.91 153.95
C MET A 359 -99.50 43.04 154.76
N VAL A 360 -99.26 44.30 154.37
CA VAL A 360 -99.83 45.50 155.02
C VAL A 360 -101.31 45.72 154.66
N ARG A 361 -101.73 45.49 153.41
CA ARG A 361 -103.11 45.76 152.96
C ARG A 361 -104.12 44.66 153.31
N ARG A 362 -103.67 43.43 153.58
CA ARG A 362 -104.54 42.30 153.96
C ARG A 362 -104.47 41.94 155.45
N ASN A 363 -103.81 42.75 156.29
CA ASN A 363 -103.75 42.61 157.76
C ASN A 363 -103.37 41.19 158.25
N LEU A 364 -102.23 40.68 157.79
CA LEU A 364 -101.65 39.41 158.22
C LEU A 364 -100.31 39.66 158.95
N GLY A 365 -100.15 39.11 160.16
CA GLY A 365 -98.94 39.21 160.98
C GLY A 365 -98.87 40.49 161.85
N ARG A 366 -97.64 40.94 162.18
CA ARG A 366 -97.26 42.02 163.13
C ARG A 366 -97.92 43.41 162.96
N TYR A 367 -98.90 43.56 162.08
CA TYR A 367 -99.60 44.81 161.77
C TYR A 367 -101.06 44.87 162.28
N ARG A 368 -101.48 43.97 163.18
CA ARG A 368 -102.81 44.00 163.84
C ARG A 368 -102.99 45.17 164.83
N ASP A 369 -101.92 45.66 165.45
CA ASP A 369 -101.99 46.54 166.63
C ASP A 369 -101.84 48.05 166.33
N LEU A 370 -101.88 48.44 165.04
CA LEU A 370 -101.74 49.85 164.61
C LEU A 370 -103.07 50.56 164.28
N LYS A 371 -104.22 49.91 164.47
CA LYS A 371 -105.54 50.49 164.15
C LYS A 371 -106.16 51.36 165.25
N GLU A 372 -105.65 51.32 166.49
CA GLU A 372 -106.21 52.09 167.62
C GLU A 372 -105.54 53.45 167.89
N THR A 373 -104.47 53.82 167.20
CA THR A 373 -103.69 55.04 167.51
C THR A 373 -103.74 56.17 166.48
N LEU A 374 -104.56 56.05 165.42
CA LEU A 374 -104.64 57.05 164.34
C LEU A 374 -106.04 57.67 164.19
N GLU A 375 -106.63 58.16 165.28
CA GLU A 375 -107.88 58.94 165.27
C GLU A 375 -107.74 60.37 165.81
N LYS A 376 -106.54 60.94 165.91
CA LYS A 376 -106.37 62.38 166.19
C LYS A 376 -105.26 63.01 165.35
N GLN A 377 -105.65 64.11 164.68
CA GLN A 377 -104.86 65.14 164.00
C GLN A 377 -104.76 65.08 162.45
N LEU A 378 -105.79 65.65 161.83
CA LEU A 378 -105.76 66.49 160.61
C LEU A 378 -104.93 67.79 160.84
N PRO A 379 -104.55 68.64 159.84
CA PRO A 379 -105.24 68.90 158.55
C PRO A 379 -104.41 69.32 157.27
N LYS A 380 -105.08 69.13 156.11
CA LYS A 380 -105.28 69.97 154.87
C LYS A 380 -104.18 70.90 154.26
N GLU A 381 -103.99 70.80 152.93
CA GLU A 381 -104.23 71.81 151.82
C GLU A 381 -103.35 71.48 150.57
N LYS A 382 -103.87 71.26 149.34
CA LYS A 382 -104.34 72.14 148.23
C LYS A 382 -103.27 72.94 147.43
N GLY A 383 -103.28 72.79 146.09
CA GLY A 383 -102.77 73.76 145.08
C GLY A 383 -101.87 73.16 143.99
N LYS A 384 -102.34 72.90 142.75
CA LYS A 384 -102.34 73.75 141.52
C LYS A 384 -100.96 74.20 140.96
N GLY A 385 -100.66 73.85 139.70
CA GLY A 385 -100.07 74.81 138.73
C GLY A 385 -98.89 74.38 137.83
N LYS A 386 -99.16 74.35 136.50
CA LYS A 386 -98.41 74.90 135.34
C LYS A 386 -96.99 74.42 134.90
N LYS A 387 -96.94 74.04 133.60
CA LYS A 387 -96.05 74.46 132.47
C LYS A 387 -94.60 74.90 132.77
N ASP A 388 -93.61 74.33 132.08
CA ASP A 388 -93.00 74.83 130.82
C ASP A 388 -91.65 74.14 130.45
N LYS A 389 -91.38 74.16 129.13
CA LYS A 389 -90.14 74.00 128.33
C LYS A 389 -88.77 74.04 129.04
N TYR A 390 -87.76 73.35 128.49
CA TYR A 390 -86.59 73.97 127.81
C TYR A 390 -85.67 72.97 127.07
N LYS A 391 -85.14 73.46 125.94
CA LYS A 391 -84.05 72.95 125.08
C LYS A 391 -82.74 72.72 125.86
N ILE A 392 -81.81 71.93 125.30
CA ILE A 392 -80.38 72.30 125.19
C ILE A 392 -79.75 71.65 123.93
N LYS A 393 -79.00 72.51 123.21
CA LYS A 393 -78.08 72.24 122.09
C LYS A 393 -76.69 71.84 122.59
N LYS A 394 -75.90 71.24 121.69
CA LYS A 394 -74.41 71.32 121.49
C LYS A 394 -73.74 69.95 121.61
N LYS A 395 -72.59 69.64 120.99
CA LYS A 395 -71.76 70.12 119.85
C LYS A 395 -70.44 69.35 120.02
N LYS A 396 -69.85 68.83 118.93
CA LYS A 396 -68.43 68.44 118.74
C LYS A 396 -67.85 67.34 119.65
N ARG A 397 -67.30 66.30 119.02
CA ARG A 397 -65.93 66.35 118.47
C ARG A 397 -65.82 65.48 117.23
#